data_AF-A0A8S2XIB3-F1
#
_entry.id   AF-A0A8S2XIB3-F1
#
_cell.length_a   1.000
_cell.length_b   1.000
_cell.length_c   1.000
_cell.angle_alpha   90.00
_cell.angle_beta   90.00
_cell.angle_gamma   90.00
#
_symmetry.space_group_name_H-M   'P 1'
#
loop_
_entity.id
_entity.type
_entity.pdbx_description
1 polymer ?
#
loop_
_entity_poly.entity_id
_entity_poly.type
_entity_poly.pdbx_seq_one_letter_code
_entity_poly.pdbx_strand_id
1 'polypeptide(L)' 'CVFYVDCESELATENYVERSLRLGNILKEYGAQICDVPSEKTTTHIIFKHGKYETKLFARKYHIPLIDPK' A
#
# COMPACT_ATOMS: atom_id res chain seq x y z
N CYS A 1 12.41 -0.38 5.18
CA CYS A 1 11.00 0.09 5.17
C CYS A 1 10.10 -1.09 4.85
N VAL A 2 8.93 -1.16 5.49
CA VAL A 2 7.89 -2.17 5.20
C VAL A 2 6.70 -1.47 4.57
N PHE A 3 6.27 -1.95 3.41
CA PHE A 3 5.13 -1.44 2.66
C PHE A 3 4.00 -2.45 2.63
N TYR A 4 2.78 -1.95 2.72
CA TYR A 4 1.57 -2.70 2.34
C TYR A 4 1.02 -2.12 1.04
N VAL A 5 0.52 -2.97 0.14
CA VAL A 5 -0.06 -2.56 -1.15
C VAL A 5 -1.54 -2.84 -1.11
N ASP A 6 -2.37 -1.80 -1.07
CA ASP A 6 -3.82 -1.95 -1.06
C ASP A 6 -4.38 -1.90 -2.49
N CYS A 7 -4.69 -3.10 -3.02
CA CYS A 7 -5.31 -3.31 -4.33
C CYS A 7 -6.77 -3.78 -4.24
N GLU A 8 -7.35 -3.89 -3.05
CA GLU A 8 -8.62 -4.62 -2.84
C GLU A 8 -9.87 -3.72 -2.93
N SER A 9 -9.86 -2.76 -3.84
CA SER A 9 -11.00 -1.85 -4.02
C SER A 9 -11.86 -2.22 -5.22
N GLU A 10 -13.17 -2.19 -5.02
CA GLU A 10 -14.17 -2.27 -6.11
C GLU A 10 -14.03 -1.12 -7.13
N LEU A 11 -13.37 -0.02 -6.74
CA LEU A 11 -13.12 1.14 -7.60
C LEU A 11 -11.72 1.14 -8.23
N ALA A 12 -10.88 0.14 -7.94
CA ALA A 12 -9.55 0.04 -8.54
C ALA A 12 -9.67 -0.45 -9.99
N THR A 13 -9.14 0.33 -10.93
CA THR A 13 -8.99 -0.12 -12.32
C THR A 13 -7.84 -1.13 -12.43
N GLU A 14 -7.89 -2.03 -13.42
CA GLU A 14 -6.80 -2.99 -13.70
C GLU A 14 -5.44 -2.28 -13.83
N ASN A 15 -5.39 -1.17 -14.57
CA ASN A 15 -4.20 -0.33 -14.70
C ASN A 15 -3.64 0.17 -13.35
N TYR A 16 -4.51 0.46 -12.38
CA TYR A 16 -4.08 0.89 -11.05
C TYR A 16 -3.49 -0.27 -10.24
N VAL A 17 -4.12 -1.44 -10.30
CA VAL A 17 -3.64 -2.66 -9.63
C VAL A 17 -2.25 -3.02 -10.16
N GLU A 18 -2.08 -3.07 -11.47
CA GLU A 18 -0.78 -3.35 -12.11
C GLU A 18 0.29 -2.34 -11.72
N ARG A 19 -0.04 -1.03 -11.73
CA ARG A 19 0.90 0.03 -11.32
C ARG A 19 1.32 -0.09 -9.86
N SER A 20 0.38 -0.40 -8.97
CA SER A 20 0.64 -0.56 -7.53
C SER A 20 1.54 -1.77 -7.25
N LEU A 21 1.26 -2.90 -7.91
CA LEU A 21 2.09 -4.11 -7.82
C LEU A 21 3.48 -3.88 -8.42
N ARG A 22 3.58 -3.20 -9.56
CA ARG A 22 4.86 -2.84 -10.18
C ARG A 22 5.70 -1.97 -9.24
N LEU A 23 5.11 -0.96 -8.61
CA LEU A 23 5.81 -0.13 -7.62
C LEU A 23 6.29 -0.98 -6.43
N GLY A 24 5.45 -1.88 -5.92
CA GLY A 24 5.84 -2.83 -4.87
C GLY A 24 7.04 -3.70 -5.25
N ASN A 25 7.07 -4.21 -6.49
CA ASN A 25 8.21 -5.01 -6.99
C ASN A 25 9.49 -4.18 -7.12
N ILE A 26 9.40 -2.96 -7.66
CA ILE A 26 10.54 -2.04 -7.70
C ILE A 26 11.06 -1.80 -6.27
N LEU A 27 10.19 -1.49 -5.31
CA LEU A 27 10.61 -1.28 -3.92
C LEU A 27 11.32 -2.51 -3.32
N LYS A 28 10.87 -3.74 -3.64
CA LYS A 28 11.58 -4.97 -3.23
C LYS A 28 12.99 -5.04 -3.78
N GLU A 29 13.20 -4.69 -5.06
CA GLU A 29 14.53 -4.66 -5.69
C GLU A 29 15.49 -3.69 -4.98
N TYR A 30 14.95 -2.63 -4.38
CA TYR A 30 15.71 -1.66 -3.57
C TYR A 30 15.78 -2.04 -2.07
N GLY A 31 15.42 -3.29 -1.71
CA GLY A 31 15.55 -3.82 -0.35
C GLY A 31 14.39 -3.49 0.60
N ALA A 32 13.26 -3.00 0.08
CA ALA A 32 12.05 -2.86 0.89
C ALA A 32 11.38 -4.22 1.14
N GLN A 33 10.68 -4.33 2.27
CA GLN A 33 9.83 -5.47 2.56
C GLN A 33 8.39 -5.14 2.17
N ILE A 34 7.69 -6.07 1.53
CA ILE A 34 6.25 -5.96 1.27
C ILE A 34 5.53 -6.96 2.17
N CYS A 35 4.57 -6.49 2.96
CA CYS A 35 3.74 -7.35 3.81
C CYS A 35 2.36 -7.55 3.19
N ASP A 36 1.78 -8.73 3.42
CA ASP A 36 0.44 -9.07 2.93
C ASP A 36 -0.67 -8.46 3.81
N VAL A 37 -0.37 -8.22 5.09
CA VAL A 37 -1.31 -7.64 6.07
C VAL A 37 -0.65 -6.44 6.77
N PRO A 38 -1.33 -5.28 6.86
CA PRO A 38 -0.78 -4.12 7.55
C PRO A 38 -0.77 -4.32 9.07
N SER A 39 0.30 -3.86 9.73
CA SER A 39 0.54 -4.01 11.17
C SER A 39 1.02 -2.69 11.75
N GLU A 40 0.46 -2.29 12.90
CA GLU A 40 0.78 -1.02 13.58
C GLU A 40 2.25 -0.94 14.02
N LYS A 41 2.90 -2.09 14.21
CA LYS A 41 4.28 -2.17 14.72
C LYS A 41 5.33 -2.15 13.61
N THR A 42 4.96 -2.60 12.41
CA THR A 42 5.94 -2.90 11.36
C THR A 42 5.67 -2.15 10.06
N THR A 43 4.41 -1.88 9.70
CA THR A 43 4.08 -1.19 8.45
C THR A 43 4.49 0.28 8.55
N THR A 44 5.38 0.68 7.66
CA THR A 44 5.90 2.06 7.63
C THR A 44 5.23 2.93 6.58
N HIS A 45 4.68 2.33 5.52
CA HIS A 45 4.07 3.03 4.39
C HIS A 45 2.98 2.15 3.77
N ILE A 46 1.97 2.77 3.15
CA ILE A 46 0.92 2.05 2.42
C ILE A 46 0.79 2.66 1.01
N ILE A 47 0.88 1.83 -0.01
CA ILE A 47 0.57 2.22 -1.40
C ILE A 47 -0.96 2.17 -1.56
N PHE A 48 -1.57 3.33 -1.79
CA PHE A 48 -3.01 3.57 -1.69
C PHE A 48 -3.48 4.71 -2.58
N LYS A 49 -4.56 4.47 -3.34
CA LYS A 49 -5.32 5.50 -4.07
C LYS A 49 -6.82 5.31 -3.91
N HIS A 50 -7.29 4.09 -4.16
CA HIS A 50 -8.70 3.71 -4.06
C HIS A 50 -8.96 2.58 -3.06
N GLY A 51 -7.97 2.16 -2.28
CA GLY A 51 -8.06 1.01 -1.38
C GLY A 51 -9.20 1.06 -0.35
N LYS A 52 -9.32 0.03 0.48
CA LYS A 52 -10.42 -0.10 1.43
C LYS A 52 -10.51 1.10 2.37
N TYR A 53 -11.74 1.50 2.71
CA TYR A 53 -11.98 2.55 3.70
C TYR A 53 -11.31 2.22 5.05
N GLU A 54 -11.27 0.93 5.40
CA GLU A 54 -10.59 0.41 6.59
C GLU A 54 -9.08 0.68 6.56
N THR A 55 -8.41 0.49 5.43
CA THR A 55 -6.99 0.80 5.25
C THR A 55 -6.73 2.28 5.47
N LYS A 56 -7.61 3.15 4.97
CA LYS A 56 -7.50 4.61 5.18
C LYS A 56 -7.67 4.99 6.65
N LEU A 57 -8.61 4.37 7.36
CA LEU A 57 -8.80 4.56 8.80
C LEU A 57 -7.58 4.08 9.60
N PHE A 58 -7.07 2.89 9.27
CA PHE A 58 -5.87 2.32 9.86
C PHE A 58 -4.66 3.25 9.69
N ALA A 59 -4.39 3.69 8.46
CA ALA A 59 -3.29 4.58 8.15
C ALA A 59 -3.37 5.89 8.95
N ARG A 60 -4.58 6.47 9.03
CA ARG A 60 -4.82 7.69 9.82
C ARG A 60 -4.60 7.47 11.31
N LYS A 61 -5.08 6.36 11.87
CA LYS A 61 -4.96 6.04 13.30
C LYS A 61 -3.50 5.92 13.74
N TYR A 62 -2.65 5.35 12.89
CA TYR A 62 -1.25 5.07 13.21
C TYR A 62 -0.26 6.02 12.55
N HIS A 63 -0.73 7.12 11.94
CA HIS A 63 0.09 8.10 11.23
C HIS A 63 0.99 7.49 10.14
N ILE A 64 0.49 6.45 9.47
CA ILE A 64 1.20 5.78 8.38
C ILE A 64 0.95 6.54 7.08
N PRO A 65 2.00 6.95 6.34
CA PRO A 65 1.86 7.64 5.06
C PRO A 65 1.16 6.78 3.99
N LEU A 66 0.25 7.42 3.25
CA LEU A 66 -0.38 6.86 2.05
C LEU A 66 0.31 7.39 0.80
N ILE A 67 0.69 6.48 -0.10
CA ILE A 67 1.43 6.79 -1.34
C ILE A 67 0.52 6.48 -2.54
N ASP A 68 0.23 7.48 -3.36
CA ASP A 68 -0.48 7.30 -4.64
C ASP A 68 0.54 6.97 -5.75
N PRO A 69 0.50 5.78 -6.37
CA PRO A 69 1.32 5.44 -7.52
C PRO A 69 0.80 6.17 -8.78
N LYS A 70 1.21 7.42 -8.98
CA LYS A 70 0.89 8.24 -10.15
C LYS A 70 1.77 7.95 -11.36
#